data_AF-A0A1X3DLX8-F1
#
_entry.id   AF-A0A1X3DLX8-F1
#
_cell.length_a   1.000
_cell.length_b   1.000
_cell.length_c   1.000
_cell.angle_alpha   90.00
_cell.angle_beta   90.00
_cell.angle_gamma   90.00
#
_symmetry.space_group_name_H-M   'P 1'
#
loop_
_entity.id
_entity.type
_entity.pdbx_description
1 polymer ?
#
loop_
_entity_poly.entity_id
_entity_poly.type
_entity_poly.pdbx_seq_one_letter_code
_entity_poly.pdbx_strand_id
1 'polypeptide(L)'
;MAIRQLANRLYISPQLTQTDIQNAADLGIQSIICNRPDGEEDGQPAFQQIKQWCEAAGIRHVVHQPVVAPSINRQDVDRFQDLLAEAQQPVLAYCRTGTRCSLLWAYHQVAEGMPVADAVSAAKQAGIDLTAFETRLNEAAAGSM
;
A
#
# COMPACT_ATOMS: atom_id res chain seq x y z
N MET A 1 2.78 -4.85 -16.54
CA MET A 1 2.83 -5.11 -15.09
C MET A 1 2.67 -3.80 -14.35
N ALA A 2 1.76 -3.73 -13.37
CA ALA A 2 1.49 -2.50 -12.62
C ALA A 2 2.14 -2.46 -11.22
N ILE A 3 2.82 -3.55 -10.83
CA ILE A 3 3.59 -3.63 -9.58
C ILE A 3 4.82 -2.74 -9.72
N ARG A 4 4.97 -1.78 -8.80
CA ARG A 4 6.06 -0.80 -8.80
C ARG A 4 6.67 -0.70 -7.42
N GLN A 5 7.98 -0.52 -7.37
CA GLN A 5 8.67 -0.33 -6.10
C GLN A 5 8.46 1.09 -5.60
N LEU A 6 7.96 1.23 -4.38
CA LEU A 6 7.75 2.53 -3.72
C LEU A 6 8.94 2.88 -2.81
N ALA A 7 9.41 1.89 -2.05
CA ALA A 7 10.52 2.04 -1.12
C ALA A 7 11.33 0.73 -1.04
N ASN A 8 12.37 0.72 -0.21
CA ASN A 8 13.16 -0.49 0.01
C ASN A 8 12.26 -1.65 0.46
N ARG A 9 12.21 -2.73 -0.33
CA ARG A 9 11.40 -3.94 -0.10
C ARG A 9 9.88 -3.73 -0.01
N LEU A 10 9.37 -2.52 -0.33
CA LEU A 10 7.95 -2.22 -0.41
C LEU A 10 7.54 -1.92 -1.86
N TYR A 11 6.62 -2.73 -2.35
CA TYR A 11 5.99 -2.59 -3.65
C TYR A 11 4.54 -2.15 -3.49
N ILE A 12 4.03 -1.45 -4.50
CA ILE A 12 2.63 -1.06 -4.60
C ILE A 12 2.01 -1.49 -5.93
N SER A 13 0.69 -1.63 -5.96
CA SER A 13 -0.06 -1.91 -7.17
C SER A 13 -1.48 -1.31 -7.12
N PRO A 14 -2.10 -1.03 -8.28
CA PRO A 14 -3.56 -1.01 -8.37
C PRO A 14 -4.16 -2.39 -8.05
N GLN A 15 -5.49 -2.50 -8.17
CA GLN A 15 -6.23 -3.74 -7.89
C GLN A 15 -5.56 -4.95 -8.53
N LEU A 16 -5.25 -5.95 -7.71
CA LEU A 16 -4.62 -7.17 -8.18
C LEU A 16 -5.62 -8.06 -8.92
N THR A 17 -5.15 -8.64 -10.00
CA THR A 17 -5.75 -9.79 -10.68
C THR A 17 -5.02 -11.08 -10.31
N GLN A 18 -5.57 -12.23 -10.69
CA GLN A 18 -4.88 -13.52 -10.52
C GLN A 18 -3.50 -13.53 -11.21
N THR A 19 -3.39 -12.96 -12.41
CA THR A 19 -2.12 -12.86 -13.13
C THR A 19 -1.11 -11.97 -12.41
N ASP A 20 -1.56 -10.87 -11.78
CA ASP A 20 -0.66 -10.01 -11.00
C ASP A 20 -0.10 -10.71 -9.76
N ILE A 21 -0.86 -11.63 -9.17
CA ILE A 21 -0.39 -12.43 -8.03
C ILE A 21 0.70 -13.41 -8.46
N GLN A 22 0.56 -14.03 -9.64
CA GLN A 22 1.64 -14.86 -10.19
C GLN A 22 2.90 -14.02 -10.44
N ASN A 23 2.74 -12.85 -11.04
CA ASN A 23 3.82 -11.88 -11.23
C ASN A 23 4.47 -11.46 -9.90
N ALA A 24 3.68 -11.29 -8.83
CA ALA A 24 4.19 -10.98 -7.51
C ALA A 24 5.03 -12.14 -6.93
N ALA A 25 4.60 -13.38 -7.13
CA ALA A 25 5.37 -14.55 -6.72
C ALA A 25 6.71 -14.65 -7.47
N ASP A 26 6.72 -14.35 -8.77
CA ASP A 26 7.94 -14.34 -9.59
C ASP A 26 8.93 -13.23 -9.16
N LEU A 27 8.41 -12.11 -8.62
CA LEU A 27 9.20 -11.05 -8.00
C LEU A 27 9.69 -11.40 -6.59
N GLY A 28 9.33 -12.58 -6.06
CA GLY A 28 9.71 -13.03 -4.73
C GLY A 28 8.96 -12.33 -3.60
N ILE A 29 7.80 -11.70 -3.88
CA ILE A 29 6.93 -11.12 -2.84
C ILE A 29 6.54 -12.21 -1.84
N GLN A 30 6.74 -11.93 -0.55
CA GLN A 30 6.44 -12.89 0.53
C GLN A 30 5.18 -12.52 1.33
N SER A 31 4.79 -11.24 1.33
CA SER A 31 3.56 -10.79 1.99
C SER A 31 2.76 -9.80 1.13
N ILE A 32 1.43 -9.82 1.28
CA ILE A 32 0.52 -8.89 0.60
C ILE A 32 -0.37 -8.17 1.62
N ILE A 33 -0.54 -6.84 1.45
CA ILE A 33 -1.45 -6.01 2.24
C ILE A 33 -2.51 -5.40 1.33
N CYS A 34 -3.79 -5.65 1.61
CA CYS A 34 -4.91 -5.02 0.93
C CYS A 34 -5.37 -3.79 1.71
N ASN A 35 -5.23 -2.61 1.12
CA ASN A 35 -5.74 -1.35 1.64
C ASN A 35 -7.09 -0.92 1.04
N ARG A 36 -7.83 -1.87 0.46
CA ARG A 36 -9.12 -1.63 -0.21
C ARG A 36 -10.27 -2.33 0.54
N PRO A 37 -11.35 -1.61 0.93
CA PRO A 37 -12.58 -2.25 1.35
C PRO A 37 -13.17 -3.12 0.24
N ASP A 38 -13.81 -4.22 0.60
CA ASP A 38 -14.58 -5.02 -0.38
C ASP A 38 -15.84 -4.27 -0.82
N GLY A 39 -16.23 -4.46 -2.08
CA GLY A 39 -17.46 -3.86 -2.64
C GLY A 39 -17.37 -2.36 -2.93
N GLU A 40 -16.17 -1.81 -3.16
CA GLU A 40 -16.00 -0.41 -3.59
C GLU A 40 -16.49 -0.20 -5.03
N GLU A 41 -16.39 -1.23 -5.90
CA GLU A 41 -16.81 -1.19 -7.31
C GLU A 41 -17.37 -2.55 -7.77
N ASP A 42 -18.27 -2.52 -8.76
CA ASP A 42 -18.77 -3.73 -9.42
C ASP A 42 -17.63 -4.50 -10.09
N GLY A 43 -17.61 -5.82 -9.90
CA GLY A 43 -16.55 -6.69 -10.42
C GLY A 43 -15.23 -6.60 -9.65
N GLN A 44 -15.16 -5.85 -8.54
CA GLN A 44 -14.02 -5.91 -7.63
C GLN A 44 -13.86 -7.34 -7.07
N PRO A 45 -12.69 -8.00 -7.24
CA PRO A 45 -12.40 -9.23 -6.53
C PRO A 45 -12.42 -8.98 -5.02
N ALA A 46 -13.23 -9.73 -4.29
CA ALA A 46 -13.24 -9.69 -2.83
C ALA A 46 -11.86 -10.09 -2.27
N PHE A 47 -11.49 -9.55 -1.11
CA PHE A 47 -10.23 -9.87 -0.47
C PHE A 47 -10.05 -11.38 -0.26
N GLN A 48 -11.12 -12.10 0.07
CA GLN A 48 -11.09 -13.55 0.21
C GLN A 48 -10.67 -14.26 -1.09
N GLN A 49 -11.08 -13.74 -2.25
CA GLN A 49 -10.67 -14.29 -3.55
C GLN A 49 -9.19 -14.00 -3.84
N ILE A 50 -8.73 -12.79 -3.51
CA ILE A 50 -7.31 -12.43 -3.61
C ILE A 50 -6.46 -13.35 -2.74
N LYS A 51 -6.88 -13.60 -1.50
CA LYS A 51 -6.19 -14.50 -0.58
C LYS A 51 -6.05 -15.92 -1.14
N GLN A 52 -7.11 -16.48 -1.73
CA GLN A 52 -7.06 -17.80 -2.37
C GLN A 52 -6.05 -17.86 -3.52
N TRP A 53 -6.01 -16.83 -4.37
CA TRP A 53 -5.02 -16.74 -5.45
C TRP A 53 -3.59 -16.64 -4.91
N CYS A 54 -3.38 -15.88 -3.82
CA CYS A 54 -2.09 -15.76 -3.16
C CYS A 54 -1.62 -17.11 -2.59
N GLU A 55 -2.51 -17.83 -1.89
CA GLU A 55 -2.22 -19.15 -1.34
C GLU A 55 -1.82 -20.15 -2.43
N ALA A 56 -2.54 -20.15 -3.56
CA ALA A 56 -2.21 -20.98 -4.72
C ALA A 56 -0.85 -20.63 -5.35
N ALA A 57 -0.42 -19.37 -5.27
CA ALA A 57 0.88 -18.90 -5.73
C ALA A 57 2.00 -19.01 -4.68
N GLY A 58 1.70 -19.54 -3.47
CA GLY A 58 2.67 -19.72 -2.40
C GLY A 58 2.90 -18.51 -1.48
N ILE A 59 2.14 -17.42 -1.65
CA ILE A 59 2.18 -16.23 -0.80
C ILE A 59 1.19 -16.41 0.35
N ARG A 60 1.70 -16.75 1.54
CA ARG A 60 0.85 -17.14 2.69
C ARG A 60 0.49 -16.01 3.64
N HIS A 61 1.29 -14.95 3.68
CA HIS A 61 1.04 -13.84 4.59
C HIS A 61 0.26 -12.73 3.86
N VAL A 62 -1.06 -12.80 3.96
CA VAL A 62 -1.98 -11.87 3.28
C VAL A 62 -2.89 -11.21 4.31
N VAL A 63 -2.84 -9.88 4.38
CA VAL A 63 -3.55 -9.10 5.41
C VAL A 63 -4.53 -8.12 4.77
N HIS A 64 -5.72 -7.99 5.36
CA HIS A 64 -6.72 -6.99 5.00
C HIS A 64 -6.68 -5.82 5.98
N GLN A 65 -6.25 -4.65 5.53
CA GLN A 65 -6.29 -3.40 6.28
C GLN A 65 -7.02 -2.33 5.46
N PRO A 66 -8.35 -2.47 5.28
CA PRO A 66 -9.11 -1.59 4.41
C PRO A 66 -9.15 -0.16 4.96
N VAL A 67 -8.81 0.81 4.12
CA VAL A 67 -8.89 2.24 4.46
C VAL A 67 -9.52 3.04 3.32
N VAL A 68 -9.94 4.26 3.63
CA VAL A 68 -10.49 5.23 2.68
C VAL A 68 -9.65 6.49 2.75
N ALA A 69 -9.08 6.94 1.62
CA ALA A 69 -8.01 7.94 1.60
C ALA A 69 -8.32 9.25 2.36
N PRO A 70 -9.52 9.86 2.22
CA PRO A 70 -9.90 11.02 3.02
C PRO A 70 -9.90 10.79 4.54
N SER A 71 -10.12 9.56 5.00
CA SER A 71 -10.31 9.22 6.41
C SER A 71 -9.10 8.55 7.06
N ILE A 72 -7.99 8.36 6.32
CA ILE A 72 -6.74 7.83 6.89
C ILE A 72 -6.33 8.72 8.06
N ASN A 73 -6.12 8.11 9.22
CA ASN A 73 -5.68 8.78 10.44
C ASN A 73 -4.39 8.15 10.99
N ARG A 74 -3.90 8.67 12.11
CA ARG A 74 -2.68 8.17 12.76
C ARG A 74 -2.71 6.67 13.08
N GLN A 75 -3.84 6.15 13.55
CA GLN A 75 -3.98 4.71 13.87
C GLN A 75 -3.85 3.84 12.62
N ASP A 76 -4.37 4.28 11.48
CA ASP A 76 -4.23 3.56 10.21
C ASP A 76 -2.77 3.52 9.76
N VAL A 77 -2.05 4.63 9.92
CA VAL A 77 -0.63 4.77 9.57
C VAL A 77 0.22 3.86 10.46
N ASP A 78 0.03 3.93 11.79
CA ASP A 78 0.75 3.09 12.74
C ASP A 78 0.48 1.61 12.47
N ARG A 79 -0.80 1.23 12.22
CA ARG A 79 -1.14 -0.15 11.88
C ARG A 79 -0.47 -0.62 10.60
N PHE A 80 -0.38 0.22 9.58
CA PHE A 80 0.30 -0.16 8.34
C PHE A 80 1.79 -0.41 8.59
N GLN A 81 2.44 0.39 9.45
CA GLN A 81 3.83 0.14 9.82
C GLN A 81 4.05 -1.13 10.64
N ASP A 82 3.19 -1.40 11.61
CA ASP A 82 3.24 -2.65 12.36
C ASP A 82 3.17 -3.84 11.40
N LEU A 83 2.27 -3.78 10.41
CA LEU A 83 2.16 -4.82 9.38
C LEU A 83 3.42 -4.95 8.53
N LEU A 84 4.08 -3.84 8.16
CA LEU A 84 5.34 -3.88 7.43
C LEU A 84 6.48 -4.47 8.26
N ALA A 85 6.51 -4.19 9.57
CA ALA A 85 7.51 -4.71 10.50
C ALA A 85 7.32 -6.21 10.79
N GLU A 86 6.07 -6.67 10.90
CA GLU A 86 5.70 -8.08 11.12
C GLU A 86 5.85 -8.94 9.86
N ALA A 87 5.78 -8.35 8.66
CA ALA A 87 5.73 -9.07 7.41
C ALA A 87 7.06 -9.70 6.97
N GLN A 88 6.95 -10.85 6.30
CA GLN A 88 8.05 -11.37 5.49
C GLN A 88 8.21 -10.51 4.24
N GLN A 89 9.43 -10.05 4.01
CA GLN A 89 9.77 -9.05 3.01
C GLN A 89 10.39 -9.71 1.77
N PRO A 90 10.07 -9.27 0.54
CA PRO A 90 9.41 -8.01 0.22
C PRO A 90 7.87 -8.06 0.34
N VAL A 91 7.30 -6.89 0.61
CA VAL A 91 5.85 -6.69 0.76
C VAL A 91 5.27 -6.04 -0.48
N LEU A 92 4.08 -6.49 -0.90
CA LEU A 92 3.25 -5.82 -1.89
C LEU A 92 1.98 -5.29 -1.24
N ALA A 93 1.80 -3.96 -1.22
CA ALA A 93 0.56 -3.34 -0.81
C ALA A 93 -0.28 -2.96 -2.03
N TYR A 94 -1.59 -3.13 -1.98
CA TYR A 94 -2.46 -2.68 -3.08
C TYR A 94 -3.74 -2.03 -2.58
N CYS A 95 -4.31 -1.18 -3.41
CA CYS A 95 -5.69 -0.75 -3.26
C CYS A 95 -6.35 -0.66 -4.63
N ARG A 96 -7.32 0.23 -4.86
CA ARG A 96 -7.83 0.47 -6.21
C ARG A 96 -6.75 0.96 -7.18
N THR A 97 -6.00 1.98 -6.80
CA THR A 97 -5.00 2.66 -7.65
C THR A 97 -3.55 2.60 -7.13
N GLY A 98 -3.31 2.08 -5.92
CA GLY A 98 -2.05 2.20 -5.19
C GLY A 98 -1.91 3.48 -4.34
N THR A 99 -2.85 4.44 -4.45
CA THR A 99 -2.79 5.71 -3.72
C THR A 99 -2.86 5.55 -2.20
N ARG A 100 -3.73 4.68 -1.68
CA ARG A 100 -3.88 4.49 -0.21
C ARG A 100 -2.63 3.93 0.44
N CYS A 101 -2.00 2.93 -0.18
CA CYS A 101 -0.74 2.35 0.26
C CYS A 101 0.37 3.41 0.29
N SER A 102 0.42 4.23 -0.76
CA SER A 102 1.41 5.31 -0.88
C SER A 102 1.21 6.39 0.17
N LEU A 103 -0.04 6.74 0.48
CA LEU A 103 -0.37 7.69 1.55
C LEU A 103 0.00 7.16 2.94
N LEU A 104 -0.36 5.91 3.26
CA LEU A 104 0.00 5.28 4.54
C LEU A 104 1.52 5.28 4.76
N TRP A 105 2.29 4.90 3.73
CA TRP A 105 3.75 5.00 3.76
C TRP A 105 4.21 6.45 3.91
N ALA A 106 3.74 7.36 3.06
CA ALA A 106 4.23 8.73 3.02
C ALA A 106 3.95 9.49 4.33
N TYR A 107 2.77 9.33 4.93
CA TYR A 107 2.43 9.94 6.22
C TYR A 107 3.37 9.49 7.33
N HIS A 108 3.71 8.20 7.39
CA HIS A 108 4.71 7.72 8.35
C HIS A 108 6.08 8.35 8.07
N GLN A 109 6.55 8.31 6.82
CA GLN A 109 7.89 8.80 6.51
C GLN A 109 8.08 10.28 6.84
N VAL A 110 7.08 11.12 6.54
CA VAL A 110 7.18 12.56 6.83
C VAL A 110 7.07 12.86 8.32
N ALA A 111 6.30 12.07 9.08
CA ALA A 111 6.28 12.14 10.54
C ALA A 111 7.63 11.76 11.16
N GLU A 112 8.38 10.84 10.53
CA GLU A 112 9.75 10.47 10.89
C GLU A 112 10.82 11.45 10.34
N GLY A 113 10.41 12.57 9.75
CA GLY A 113 11.31 13.65 9.33
C GLY A 113 11.76 13.59 7.87
N MET A 114 11.21 12.71 7.04
CA MET A 114 11.40 12.80 5.58
C MET A 114 10.78 14.11 5.06
N PRO A 115 11.47 14.88 4.21
CA PRO A 115 10.87 16.04 3.55
C PRO A 115 9.63 15.62 2.74
N VAL A 116 8.54 16.40 2.84
CA VAL A 116 7.29 16.13 2.09
C VAL A 116 7.56 16.01 0.58
N ALA A 117 8.44 16.85 0.04
CA ALA A 117 8.83 16.81 -1.38
C ALA A 117 9.47 15.48 -1.79
N ASP A 118 10.26 14.86 -0.89
CA ASP A 118 10.91 13.58 -1.15
C ASP A 118 9.90 12.43 -1.12
N ALA A 119 8.95 12.46 -0.18
CA ALA A 119 7.86 11.49 -0.11
C ALA A 119 6.96 11.56 -1.37
N VAL A 120 6.61 12.77 -1.82
CA VAL A 120 5.86 12.99 -3.06
C VAL A 120 6.66 12.51 -4.27
N SER A 121 7.96 12.80 -4.33
CA SER A 121 8.85 12.35 -5.42
C SER A 121 8.93 10.82 -5.50
N ALA A 122 9.12 10.14 -4.36
CA ALA A 122 9.17 8.68 -4.30
C ALA A 122 7.85 8.03 -4.77
N ALA A 123 6.71 8.53 -4.30
CA ALA A 123 5.40 8.05 -4.75
C ALA A 123 5.21 8.29 -6.26
N LYS A 124 5.63 9.45 -6.76
CA LYS A 124 5.57 9.79 -8.19
C LYS A 124 6.46 8.89 -9.05
N GLN A 125 7.62 8.46 -8.56
CA GLN A 125 8.47 7.47 -9.23
C GLN A 125 7.80 6.08 -9.28
N ALA A 126 7.03 5.72 -8.26
CA ALA A 126 6.11 4.58 -8.29
C ALA A 126 4.81 4.87 -9.08
N GLY A 127 4.74 6.03 -9.75
CA GLY A 127 3.65 6.49 -10.60
C GLY A 127 2.33 6.73 -9.87
N ILE A 128 2.41 7.21 -8.63
CA ILE A 128 1.31 7.74 -7.83
C ILE A 128 1.55 9.23 -7.59
N ASP A 129 0.62 10.07 -8.01
CA ASP A 129 0.68 11.50 -7.72
C ASP A 129 0.04 11.80 -6.36
N LEU A 130 0.84 12.30 -5.41
CA LEU A 130 0.40 12.71 -4.08
C LEU A 130 0.30 14.23 -3.91
N THR A 131 0.48 15.02 -4.97
CA THR A 131 0.46 16.49 -4.92
C THR A 131 -0.84 17.02 -4.26
N ALA A 132 -1.98 16.38 -4.56
CA ALA A 132 -3.28 16.75 -3.98
C ALA A 132 -3.40 16.50 -2.46
N PHE A 133 -2.42 15.82 -1.85
CA PHE A 133 -2.38 15.48 -0.42
C PHE A 133 -1.27 16.22 0.34
N GLU A 134 -0.57 17.17 -0.29
CA GLU A 134 0.54 17.90 0.35
C GLU A 134 0.14 18.56 1.67
N THR A 135 -1.06 19.15 1.78
CA THR A 135 -1.53 19.73 3.03
C THR A 135 -1.54 18.70 4.16
N ARG A 136 -2.10 17.51 3.91
CA ARG A 136 -2.15 16.44 4.91
C ARG A 136 -0.79 15.83 5.21
N LEU A 137 0.11 15.80 4.22
CA LEU A 137 1.50 15.36 4.43
C LEU A 137 2.24 16.34 5.34
N ASN A 138 2.02 17.65 5.18
CA ASN A 138 2.58 18.66 6.08
C ASN A 138 1.98 18.57 7.49
N GLU A 139 0.67 18.31 7.63
CA GLU A 139 0.04 18.06 8.94
C GLU A 139 0.65 16.83 9.63
N ALA A 140 0.88 15.74 8.90
CA ALA A 140 1.55 14.56 9.44
C ALA A 140 2.99 14.86 9.88
N ALA A 141 3.75 15.62 9.08
CA ALA A 141 5.11 16.04 9.41
C ALA A 141 5.16 16.93 10.68
N ALA A 142 4.11 17.72 10.92
CA ALA A 142 3.96 18.53 12.12
C ALA A 142 3.40 17.75 13.33
N GLY A 143 3.06 16.47 13.17
CA GLY A 143 2.48 15.63 14.22
C GLY A 143 1.02 15.97 14.55
N SER A 144 0.30 16.62 13.63
CA SER A 144 -1.08 17.09 13.80
C SER A 144 -2.11 16.31 12.96
N MET A 145 -1.76 15.10 12.54
CA MET A 145 -2.62 14.18 11.76
C MET A 145 -3.59 13.38 12.64
#